data_AF-A0A2I8EZN3-F1
#
_entry.id   AF-A0A2I8EZN3-F1
#
_cell.length_a   1.000
_cell.length_b   1.000
_cell.length_c   1.000
_cell.angle_alpha   90.00
_cell.angle_beta   90.00
_cell.angle_gamma   90.00
#
_symmetry.space_group_name_H-M   'P 1'
#
loop_
_entity.id
_entity.type
_entity.pdbx_description
1 polymer ?
#
loop_
_entity_poly.entity_id
_entity_poly.type
_entity_poly.pdbx_seq_one_letter_code
_entity_poly.pdbx_strand_id
1 'polypeptide(L)'
;MYYVVLSTRWIDHMSLENDIEALRERISDTQTLYREVCGLMFFRYGETPTANKLYQLVRKGSMSAPAKALRDFWDEMREKSRVDVGQPDLPAEVAAAAGALAAQLWRLSLRAADDSLAELRVDAQAAVDAAQLQVREAGVRVESAEAAQREANVRSDELRLQLGALESQLAEQRATNAELREQLAAARSEASTAATALCDTRRDFSLELEKLRESLAQNEQRLVAAERRALLEIETERSSASRARAELQRANDHIRGLETAHQKERDTLRDDLAGTKTRLAASSTRCSELEEGLRLRDEELDRALATAVDLRRRLEFLSVKLDTGRAPTHPTTKAPRRRNRAARPFILSTKFSMMSLQRKR
;
A
#
# COMPACT_ATOMS: atom_id res chain seq x y z
N MET A 1 -73.86 -0.18 71.31
CA MET A 1 -74.95 -0.15 70.31
C MET A 1 -76.25 0.35 70.96
N TYR A 2 -76.27 1.57 71.52
CA TYR A 2 -77.39 2.04 72.38
C TYR A 2 -78.19 3.23 71.84
N TYR A 3 -77.71 3.94 70.81
CA TYR A 3 -78.39 5.14 70.28
C TYR A 3 -79.63 4.85 69.42
N VAL A 4 -79.70 3.69 68.74
CA VAL A 4 -80.79 3.38 67.80
C VAL A 4 -82.14 3.18 68.52
N VAL A 5 -82.13 2.50 69.68
CA VAL A 5 -83.34 2.13 70.44
C VAL A 5 -84.03 3.35 71.09
N LEU A 6 -83.27 4.42 71.36
CA LEU A 6 -83.84 5.68 71.83
C LEU A 6 -84.44 6.50 70.69
N SER A 7 -83.88 6.45 69.48
CA SER A 7 -84.34 7.27 68.35
C SER A 7 -85.71 6.88 67.82
N THR A 8 -86.01 5.58 67.69
CA THR A 8 -87.33 5.11 67.22
C THR A 8 -88.45 5.55 68.15
N ARG A 9 -88.27 5.31 69.46
CA ARG A 9 -89.32 5.53 70.47
C ARG A 9 -89.81 6.98 70.61
N TRP A 10 -89.03 7.96 70.15
CA TRP A 10 -89.45 9.37 70.07
C TRP A 10 -90.12 9.71 68.72
N ILE A 11 -89.67 9.11 67.62
CA ILE A 11 -90.28 9.25 66.29
C ILE A 11 -91.70 8.68 66.30
N ASP A 12 -91.88 7.49 66.88
CA ASP A 12 -93.18 6.83 67.04
C ASP A 12 -94.16 7.72 67.82
N HIS A 13 -93.68 8.36 68.89
CA HIS A 13 -94.50 9.19 69.77
C HIS A 13 -94.91 10.54 69.14
N MET A 14 -94.09 11.12 68.25
CA MET A 14 -94.49 12.29 67.44
C MET A 14 -95.45 11.90 66.30
N SER A 15 -95.27 10.72 65.69
CA SER A 15 -96.19 10.19 64.67
C SER A 15 -97.59 9.93 65.27
N LEU A 16 -97.64 9.37 66.48
CA LEU A 16 -98.87 9.15 67.25
C LEU A 16 -99.68 10.44 67.46
N GLU A 17 -99.03 11.54 67.87
CA GLU A 17 -99.73 12.81 68.11
C GLU A 17 -100.26 13.43 66.82
N ASN A 18 -99.50 13.37 65.72
CA ASN A 18 -99.94 13.84 64.40
C ASN A 18 -101.12 13.02 63.82
N ASP A 19 -101.09 11.70 63.94
CA ASP A 19 -102.23 10.84 63.54
C ASP A 19 -103.50 11.19 64.35
N ILE A 20 -103.36 11.49 65.64
CA ILE A 20 -104.46 11.88 66.53
C ILE A 20 -105.02 13.25 66.13
N GLU A 21 -104.19 14.22 65.73
CA GLU A 21 -104.70 15.51 65.23
C GLU A 21 -105.47 15.35 63.92
N ALA A 22 -105.00 14.52 62.98
CA ALA A 22 -105.74 14.19 61.76
C ALA A 22 -107.09 13.48 62.03
N LEU A 23 -107.22 12.72 63.13
CA LEU A 23 -108.50 12.18 63.60
C LEU A 23 -109.39 13.26 64.23
N ARG A 24 -108.82 14.24 64.96
CA ARG A 24 -109.54 15.36 65.60
C ARG A 24 -110.16 16.34 64.61
N GLU A 25 -109.61 16.47 63.40
CA GLU A 25 -110.21 17.23 62.30
C GLU A 25 -111.38 16.48 61.63
N ARG A 26 -111.27 15.16 61.50
CA ARG A 26 -112.24 14.32 60.76
C ARG A 26 -113.45 13.90 61.60
N ILE A 27 -113.30 13.78 62.92
CA ILE A 27 -114.32 13.26 63.83
C ILE A 27 -114.76 14.35 64.81
N SER A 28 -115.99 14.85 64.62
CA SER A 28 -116.59 15.90 65.44
C SER A 28 -117.16 15.38 66.77
N ASP A 29 -117.66 14.14 66.81
CA ASP A 29 -118.10 13.51 68.07
C ASP A 29 -116.92 13.13 68.97
N THR A 30 -117.05 13.47 70.24
CA THR A 30 -116.02 13.23 71.26
C THR A 30 -115.97 11.75 71.70
N GLN A 31 -117.08 11.01 71.72
CA GLN A 31 -117.05 9.59 72.15
C GLN A 31 -116.37 8.70 71.11
N THR A 32 -116.78 8.85 69.84
CA THR A 32 -116.17 8.19 68.68
C THR A 32 -114.68 8.49 68.60
N LEU A 33 -114.30 9.77 68.72
CA LEU A 33 -112.90 10.19 68.73
C LEU A 33 -112.08 9.50 69.84
N TYR A 34 -112.58 9.39 71.08
CA TYR A 34 -111.86 8.67 72.14
C TYR A 34 -111.67 7.18 71.79
N ARG A 35 -112.65 6.53 71.14
CA ARG A 35 -112.53 5.11 70.76
C ARG A 35 -111.52 4.89 69.65
N GLU A 36 -111.54 5.71 68.59
CA GLU A 36 -110.57 5.59 67.50
C GLU A 36 -109.13 5.87 67.97
N VAL A 37 -108.94 6.78 68.94
CA VAL A 37 -107.63 6.99 69.58
C VAL A 37 -107.20 5.79 70.43
N CYS A 38 -108.11 5.12 71.14
CA CYS A 38 -107.80 3.86 71.83
C CYS A 38 -107.32 2.78 70.85
N GLY A 39 -108.04 2.62 69.72
CA GLY A 39 -107.68 1.68 68.67
C GLY A 39 -106.33 1.99 68.03
N LEU A 40 -106.07 3.25 67.71
CA LEU A 40 -104.81 3.68 67.08
C LEU A 40 -103.60 3.47 68.00
N MET A 41 -103.71 3.82 69.29
CA MET A 41 -102.66 3.52 70.28
C MET A 41 -102.38 2.00 70.35
N PHE A 42 -103.43 1.19 70.49
CA PHE A 42 -103.29 -0.23 70.74
C PHE A 42 -102.80 -1.02 69.51
N PHE A 43 -103.41 -0.81 68.34
CA PHE A 43 -103.13 -1.61 67.13
C PHE A 43 -101.90 -1.16 66.34
N ARG A 44 -101.65 0.16 66.24
CA ARG A 44 -100.59 0.70 65.37
C ARG A 44 -99.29 0.99 66.12
N TYR A 45 -99.38 1.35 67.40
CA TYR A 45 -98.22 1.73 68.23
C TYR A 45 -97.95 0.75 69.38
N GLY A 46 -98.83 -0.22 69.64
CA GLY A 46 -98.67 -1.22 70.70
C GLY A 46 -98.75 -0.67 72.13
N GLU A 47 -99.15 0.59 72.31
CA GLU A 47 -99.32 1.19 73.64
C GLU A 47 -100.69 0.84 74.22
N THR A 48 -100.73 0.47 75.50
CA THR A 48 -102.00 0.25 76.20
C THR A 48 -102.68 1.59 76.50
N PRO A 49 -103.89 1.86 75.96
CA PRO A 49 -104.58 3.11 76.23
C PRO A 49 -104.93 3.21 77.72
N THR A 50 -104.66 4.37 78.32
CA THR A 50 -104.99 4.67 79.72
C THR A 50 -105.77 5.99 79.81
N ALA A 51 -106.73 6.07 80.73
CA ALA A 51 -107.68 7.20 80.79
C ALA A 51 -106.99 8.57 80.92
N ASN A 52 -105.85 8.65 81.64
CA ASN A 52 -105.08 9.88 81.79
C ASN A 52 -104.35 10.28 80.48
N LYS A 53 -103.72 9.32 79.79
CA LYS A 53 -103.04 9.55 78.50
C LYS A 53 -104.04 9.96 77.40
N LEU A 54 -105.19 9.27 77.33
CA LEU A 54 -106.29 9.61 76.42
C LEU A 54 -106.79 11.06 76.63
N TYR A 55 -106.99 11.46 77.90
CA TYR A 55 -107.41 12.83 78.24
C TYR A 55 -106.38 13.88 77.79
N GLN A 56 -105.09 13.63 78.03
CA GLN A 56 -103.99 14.52 77.66
C GLN A 56 -103.84 14.71 76.13
N LEU A 57 -104.21 13.70 75.33
CA LEU A 57 -104.13 13.71 73.87
C LEU A 57 -105.39 14.34 73.23
N VAL A 58 -106.58 13.92 73.64
CA VAL A 58 -107.85 14.35 73.00
C VAL A 58 -108.27 15.76 73.48
N ARG A 59 -108.11 16.06 74.77
CA ARG A 59 -108.45 17.35 75.44
C ARG A 59 -109.87 17.88 75.16
N LYS A 60 -110.85 16.99 75.01
CA LYS A 60 -112.29 17.31 74.83
C LYS A 60 -113.16 16.48 75.79
N GLY A 61 -114.33 17.00 76.17
CA GLY A 61 -115.31 16.29 76.99
C GLY A 61 -115.10 16.37 78.51
N SER A 62 -115.97 15.69 79.27
CA SER A 62 -115.94 15.68 80.73
C SER A 62 -114.88 14.72 81.31
N MET A 63 -114.51 14.94 82.57
CA MET A 63 -113.46 14.19 83.27
C MET A 63 -113.70 12.67 83.37
N SER A 64 -114.96 12.21 83.24
CA SER A 64 -115.35 10.79 83.24
C SER A 64 -115.39 10.15 81.84
N ALA A 65 -115.38 10.93 80.76
CA ALA A 65 -115.52 10.41 79.39
C ALA A 65 -114.39 9.46 78.94
N PRO A 66 -113.08 9.75 79.19
CA PRO A 66 -111.99 8.85 78.81
C PRO A 66 -112.09 7.48 79.50
N ALA A 67 -112.52 7.46 80.77
CA ALA A 67 -112.70 6.24 81.57
C ALA A 67 -114.00 5.48 81.25
N LYS A 68 -114.90 6.05 80.44
CA LYS A 68 -116.02 5.30 79.82
C LYS A 68 -115.56 4.72 78.49
N ALA A 69 -115.09 5.55 77.57
CA ALA A 69 -114.66 5.12 76.22
C ALA A 69 -113.57 4.03 76.24
N LEU A 70 -112.67 4.06 77.22
CA LEU A 70 -111.67 3.00 77.44
C LEU A 70 -112.30 1.66 77.85
N ARG A 71 -113.36 1.65 78.66
CA ARG A 71 -114.09 0.41 79.00
C ARG A 71 -114.87 -0.09 77.80
N ASP A 72 -115.66 0.78 77.19
CA ASP A 72 -116.43 0.48 75.98
C ASP A 72 -115.52 -0.10 74.88
N PHE A 73 -114.29 0.44 74.71
CA PHE A 73 -113.26 -0.10 73.82
C PHE A 73 -112.76 -1.49 74.24
N TRP A 74 -112.41 -1.73 75.50
CA TRP A 74 -111.95 -3.06 75.96
C TRP A 74 -113.06 -4.11 75.96
N ASP A 75 -114.33 -3.70 76.02
CA ASP A 75 -115.49 -4.58 75.87
C ASP A 75 -115.74 -4.91 74.40
N GLU A 76 -115.73 -3.91 73.50
CA GLU A 76 -115.81 -4.11 72.05
C GLU A 76 -114.63 -4.93 71.50
N MET A 77 -113.42 -4.73 72.05
CA MET A 77 -112.23 -5.53 71.73
C MET A 77 -112.37 -6.98 72.19
N ARG A 78 -112.88 -7.22 73.40
CA ARG A 78 -113.08 -8.59 73.90
C ARG A 78 -114.10 -9.34 73.07
N GLU A 79 -115.22 -8.71 72.73
CA GLU A 79 -116.26 -9.33 71.90
C GLU A 79 -115.78 -9.57 70.45
N LYS A 80 -114.96 -8.69 69.86
CA LYS A 80 -114.35 -8.93 68.53
C LYS A 80 -113.20 -9.95 68.54
N SER A 81 -112.50 -10.11 69.65
CA SER A 81 -111.42 -11.10 69.80
C SER A 81 -111.92 -12.51 70.15
N ARG A 82 -113.18 -12.62 70.57
CA ARG A 82 -113.86 -13.88 70.86
C ARG A 82 -114.11 -14.63 69.55
N VAL A 83 -113.44 -15.77 69.37
CA VAL A 83 -113.68 -16.70 68.26
C VAL A 83 -114.99 -17.44 68.54
N ASP A 84 -116.10 -16.73 68.33
CA ASP A 84 -117.43 -17.26 68.56
C ASP A 84 -117.85 -18.11 67.35
N VAL A 85 -117.96 -19.43 67.55
CA VAL A 85 -118.48 -20.37 66.53
C VAL A 85 -120.02 -20.31 66.53
N GLY A 86 -120.55 -19.08 66.57
CA GLY A 86 -121.91 -18.73 66.96
C GLY A 86 -122.91 -18.83 65.82
N GLN A 87 -123.24 -20.06 65.41
CA GLN A 87 -124.53 -20.32 64.75
C GLN A 87 -125.61 -20.39 65.86
N PRO A 88 -126.77 -19.70 65.72
CA PRO A 88 -127.61 -19.33 66.87
C PRO A 88 -128.27 -20.49 67.65
N ASP A 89 -128.22 -21.73 67.14
CA ASP A 89 -128.78 -22.93 67.77
C ASP A 89 -127.72 -23.81 68.49
N LEU A 90 -126.44 -23.38 68.56
CA LEU A 90 -125.36 -24.17 69.17
C LEU A 90 -125.28 -23.97 70.71
N PRO A 91 -125.26 -25.03 71.53
CA PRO A 91 -125.06 -24.91 72.98
C PRO A 91 -123.70 -24.31 73.31
N ALA A 92 -123.65 -23.47 74.36
CA ALA A 92 -122.45 -22.71 74.75
C ALA A 92 -121.21 -23.59 75.02
N GLU A 93 -121.39 -24.80 75.57
CA GLU A 93 -120.32 -25.77 75.79
C GLU A 93 -119.68 -26.24 74.47
N VAL A 94 -120.49 -26.42 73.42
CA VAL A 94 -120.04 -26.84 72.08
C VAL A 94 -119.32 -25.69 71.38
N ALA A 95 -119.82 -24.46 71.47
CA ALA A 95 -119.15 -23.27 70.95
C ALA A 95 -117.79 -23.04 71.62
N ALA A 96 -117.71 -23.20 72.94
CA ALA A 96 -116.45 -23.11 73.70
C ALA A 96 -115.45 -24.20 73.30
N ALA A 97 -115.90 -25.46 73.14
CA ALA A 97 -115.07 -26.56 72.68
C ALA A 97 -114.55 -26.34 71.24
N ALA A 98 -115.39 -25.84 70.33
CA ALA A 98 -115.01 -25.53 68.96
C ALA A 98 -114.01 -24.37 68.88
N GLY A 99 -114.20 -23.31 69.67
CA GLY A 99 -113.25 -22.20 69.79
C GLY A 99 -111.90 -22.64 70.37
N ALA A 100 -111.91 -23.51 71.39
CA ALA A 100 -110.70 -24.09 71.97
C ALA A 100 -109.93 -24.97 70.96
N LEU A 101 -110.65 -25.78 70.17
CA LEU A 101 -110.07 -26.60 69.10
C LEU A 101 -109.51 -25.73 67.96
N ALA A 102 -110.20 -24.68 67.54
CA ALA A 102 -109.68 -23.72 66.56
C ALA A 102 -108.41 -23.02 67.06
N ALA A 103 -108.38 -22.59 68.32
CA ALA A 103 -107.19 -21.99 68.95
C ALA A 103 -106.05 -23.00 69.16
N GLN A 104 -106.33 -24.31 69.26
CA GLN A 104 -105.31 -25.36 69.28
C GLN A 104 -104.76 -25.64 67.88
N LEU A 105 -105.62 -25.77 66.87
CA LEU A 105 -105.22 -25.92 65.47
C LEU A 105 -104.36 -24.73 65.02
N TRP A 106 -104.77 -23.49 65.31
CA TRP A 106 -103.97 -22.30 64.98
C TRP A 106 -102.56 -22.34 65.58
N ARG A 107 -102.43 -22.73 66.87
CA ARG A 107 -101.13 -22.85 67.53
C ARG A 107 -100.27 -23.99 66.96
N LEU A 108 -100.88 -25.09 66.53
CA LEU A 108 -100.16 -26.19 65.87
C LEU A 108 -99.70 -25.81 64.46
N SER A 109 -100.55 -25.14 63.67
CA SER A 109 -100.20 -24.63 62.35
C SER A 109 -99.13 -23.56 62.40
N LEU A 110 -99.22 -22.61 63.35
CA LEU A 110 -98.20 -21.57 63.55
C LEU A 110 -96.86 -22.20 63.94
N ARG A 111 -96.87 -23.16 64.87
CA ARG A 111 -95.65 -23.88 65.26
C ARG A 111 -95.04 -24.65 64.09
N ALA A 112 -95.84 -25.37 63.29
CA ALA A 112 -95.33 -26.07 62.11
C ALA A 112 -94.77 -25.10 61.04
N ALA A 113 -95.34 -23.89 60.93
CA ALA A 113 -94.80 -22.84 60.08
C ALA A 113 -93.48 -22.26 60.64
N ASP A 114 -93.38 -22.03 61.95
CA ASP A 114 -92.14 -21.58 62.61
C ASP A 114 -91.03 -22.63 62.51
N ASP A 115 -91.35 -23.91 62.74
CA ASP A 115 -90.41 -25.04 62.66
C ASP A 115 -89.87 -25.19 61.21
N SER A 116 -90.75 -25.23 60.20
CA SER A 116 -90.32 -25.31 58.78
C SER A 116 -89.61 -24.05 58.26
N LEU A 117 -89.95 -22.87 58.80
CA LEU A 117 -89.25 -21.61 58.50
C LEU A 117 -87.88 -21.55 59.20
N ALA A 118 -87.67 -22.28 60.29
CA ALA A 118 -86.35 -22.49 60.89
C ALA A 118 -85.49 -23.45 60.04
N GLU A 119 -86.05 -24.55 59.53
CA GLU A 119 -85.38 -25.46 58.60
C GLU A 119 -84.93 -24.73 57.32
N LEU A 120 -85.83 -24.00 56.65
CA LEU A 120 -85.52 -23.21 55.46
C LEU A 120 -84.45 -22.12 55.70
N ARG A 121 -84.35 -21.59 56.94
CA ARG A 121 -83.27 -20.65 57.32
C ARG A 121 -81.92 -21.34 57.47
N VAL A 122 -81.89 -22.56 58.01
CA VAL A 122 -80.65 -23.35 58.12
C VAL A 122 -80.16 -23.76 56.73
N ASP A 123 -81.05 -24.25 55.86
CA ASP A 123 -80.70 -24.62 54.48
C ASP A 123 -80.23 -23.41 53.66
N ALA A 124 -80.90 -22.26 53.78
CA ALA A 124 -80.47 -21.03 53.12
C ALA A 124 -79.11 -20.54 53.61
N GLN A 125 -78.84 -20.62 54.92
CA GLN A 125 -77.53 -20.26 55.48
C GLN A 125 -76.44 -21.22 55.01
N ALA A 126 -76.69 -22.54 55.02
CA ALA A 126 -75.75 -23.54 54.51
C ALA A 126 -75.44 -23.35 53.02
N ALA A 127 -76.44 -23.01 52.20
CA ALA A 127 -76.25 -22.67 50.79
C ALA A 127 -75.42 -21.39 50.60
N VAL A 128 -75.65 -20.36 51.42
CA VAL A 128 -74.85 -19.12 51.42
C VAL A 128 -73.40 -19.38 51.83
N ASP A 129 -73.15 -20.19 52.86
CA ASP A 129 -71.81 -20.50 53.34
C ASP A 129 -71.05 -21.39 52.35
N ALA A 130 -71.72 -22.35 51.70
CA ALA A 130 -71.16 -23.14 50.61
C ALA A 130 -70.81 -22.27 49.38
N ALA A 131 -71.68 -21.33 49.00
CA ALA A 131 -71.40 -20.38 47.92
C ALA A 131 -70.23 -19.45 48.26
N GLN A 132 -70.15 -18.95 49.51
CA GLN A 132 -69.00 -18.17 49.97
C GLN A 132 -67.69 -18.98 49.93
N LEU A 133 -67.71 -20.27 50.29
CA LEU A 133 -66.53 -21.12 50.19
C LEU A 133 -66.09 -21.29 48.73
N GLN A 134 -67.02 -21.57 47.82
CA GLN A 134 -66.73 -21.67 46.38
C GLN A 134 -66.16 -20.37 45.80
N VAL A 135 -66.68 -19.20 46.20
CA VAL A 135 -66.16 -17.90 45.78
C VAL A 135 -64.73 -17.67 46.30
N ARG A 136 -64.43 -18.05 47.56
CA ARG A 136 -63.07 -17.96 48.12
C ARG A 136 -62.09 -18.90 47.42
N GLU A 137 -62.50 -20.15 47.15
CA GLU A 137 -61.68 -21.09 46.37
C GLU A 137 -61.44 -20.61 44.94
N ALA A 138 -62.46 -20.07 44.27
CA ALA A 138 -62.32 -19.48 42.95
C ALA A 138 -61.37 -18.28 42.96
N GLY A 139 -61.47 -17.41 43.97
CA GLY A 139 -60.54 -16.29 44.19
C GLY A 139 -59.08 -16.75 44.29
N VAL A 140 -58.78 -17.70 45.19
CA VAL A 140 -57.42 -18.25 45.36
C VAL A 140 -56.91 -18.89 44.06
N ARG A 141 -57.76 -19.59 43.31
CA ARG A 141 -57.40 -20.16 42.00
C ARG A 141 -57.06 -19.06 40.98
N VAL A 142 -57.87 -18.00 40.89
CA VAL A 142 -57.61 -16.85 40.01
C VAL A 142 -56.32 -16.12 40.41
N GLU A 143 -56.11 -15.82 41.70
CA GLU A 143 -54.88 -15.20 42.20
C GLU A 143 -53.62 -16.03 41.86
N SER A 144 -53.70 -17.37 42.01
CA SER A 144 -52.60 -18.27 41.65
C SER A 144 -52.33 -18.32 40.13
N ALA A 145 -53.38 -18.26 39.31
CA ALA A 145 -53.27 -18.23 37.85
C ALA A 145 -52.71 -16.89 37.36
N GLU A 146 -53.14 -15.78 37.96
CA GLU A 146 -52.58 -14.45 37.69
C GLU A 146 -51.11 -14.36 38.10
N ALA A 147 -50.72 -14.91 39.27
CA ALA A 147 -49.32 -14.96 39.68
C ALA A 147 -48.46 -15.74 38.68
N ALA A 148 -48.91 -16.94 38.27
CA ALA A 148 -48.24 -17.75 37.25
C ALA A 148 -48.16 -17.03 35.89
N GLN A 149 -49.21 -16.32 35.47
CA GLN A 149 -49.20 -15.53 34.23
C GLN A 149 -48.25 -14.34 34.29
N ARG A 150 -48.16 -13.66 35.45
CA ARG A 150 -47.19 -12.57 35.67
C ARG A 150 -45.76 -13.10 35.59
N GLU A 151 -45.45 -14.23 36.23
CA GLU A 151 -44.14 -14.90 36.08
C GLU A 151 -43.84 -15.30 34.64
N ALA A 152 -44.81 -15.88 33.92
CA ALA A 152 -44.64 -16.28 32.54
C ALA A 152 -44.39 -15.07 31.61
N ASN A 153 -45.07 -13.95 31.85
CA ASN A 153 -44.84 -12.70 31.12
C ASN A 153 -43.43 -12.16 31.38
N VAL A 154 -42.99 -12.07 32.64
CA VAL A 154 -41.64 -11.59 33.01
C VAL A 154 -40.57 -12.46 32.35
N ARG A 155 -40.68 -13.79 32.43
CA ARG A 155 -39.74 -14.71 31.75
C ARG A 155 -39.77 -14.55 30.22
N SER A 156 -40.93 -14.26 29.64
CA SER A 156 -41.06 -14.00 28.20
C SER A 156 -40.34 -12.70 27.80
N ASP A 157 -40.45 -11.64 28.59
CA ASP A 157 -39.79 -10.36 28.34
C ASP A 157 -38.28 -10.41 28.61
N GLU A 158 -37.83 -11.14 29.63
CA GLU A 158 -36.41 -11.48 29.84
C GLU A 158 -35.81 -12.21 28.62
N LEU A 159 -36.51 -13.22 28.10
CA LEU A 159 -36.09 -13.96 26.90
C LEU A 159 -36.10 -13.09 25.64
N ARG A 160 -37.06 -12.16 25.49
CA ARG A 160 -37.08 -11.19 24.39
C ARG A 160 -35.88 -10.24 24.44
N LEU A 161 -35.51 -9.75 25.63
CA LEU A 161 -34.32 -8.91 25.82
C LEU A 161 -33.03 -9.68 25.52
N GLN A 162 -32.93 -10.95 25.95
CA GLN A 162 -31.79 -11.82 25.63
C GLN A 162 -31.69 -12.09 24.12
N LEU A 163 -32.81 -12.37 23.44
CA LEU A 163 -32.84 -12.56 21.99
C LEU A 163 -32.39 -11.29 21.25
N GLY A 164 -32.91 -10.11 21.58
CA GLY A 164 -32.48 -8.85 20.96
C GLY A 164 -31.01 -8.51 21.21
N ALA A 165 -30.46 -8.87 22.37
CA ALA A 165 -29.03 -8.75 22.66
C ALA A 165 -28.17 -9.72 21.84
N LEU A 166 -28.62 -10.96 21.64
CA LEU A 166 -27.94 -11.94 20.78
C LEU A 166 -28.05 -11.59 19.29
N GLU A 167 -29.19 -11.03 18.85
CA GLU A 167 -29.39 -10.57 17.46
C GLU A 167 -28.50 -9.36 17.13
N SER A 168 -28.33 -8.41 18.05
CA SER A 168 -27.43 -7.27 17.85
C SER A 168 -25.95 -7.69 17.84
N GLN A 169 -25.53 -8.57 18.76
CA GLN A 169 -24.19 -9.19 18.72
C GLN A 169 -23.97 -9.98 17.41
N LEU A 170 -24.97 -10.73 16.94
CA LEU A 170 -24.88 -11.47 15.68
C LEU A 170 -24.80 -10.55 14.46
N ALA A 171 -25.45 -9.38 14.49
CA ALA A 171 -25.33 -8.36 13.45
C ALA A 171 -23.93 -7.71 13.43
N GLU A 172 -23.39 -7.35 14.60
CA GLU A 172 -22.03 -6.81 14.75
C GLU A 172 -20.96 -7.83 14.29
N GLN A 173 -21.09 -9.08 14.72
CA GLN A 173 -20.20 -10.17 14.28
C GLN A 173 -20.32 -10.46 12.78
N ARG A 174 -21.48 -10.23 12.15
CA ARG A 174 -21.64 -10.32 10.69
C ARG A 174 -21.00 -9.14 9.95
N ALA A 175 -21.11 -7.92 10.48
CA ALA A 175 -20.50 -6.72 9.90
C ALA A 175 -18.96 -6.81 9.92
N THR A 176 -18.37 -7.09 11.08
CA THR A 176 -16.91 -7.31 11.22
C THR A 176 -16.41 -8.47 10.36
N ASN A 177 -17.18 -9.56 10.23
CA ASN A 177 -16.86 -10.66 9.29
C ASN A 177 -17.03 -10.29 7.79
N ALA A 178 -17.75 -9.22 7.44
CA ALA A 178 -17.80 -8.69 6.08
C ALA A 178 -16.57 -7.82 5.81
N GLU A 179 -16.29 -6.86 6.70
CA GLU A 179 -15.12 -5.97 6.65
C GLU A 179 -13.80 -6.76 6.57
N LEU A 180 -13.61 -7.76 7.43
CA LEU A 180 -12.42 -8.62 7.42
C LEU A 180 -12.28 -9.45 6.13
N ARG A 181 -13.40 -9.80 5.46
CA ARG A 181 -13.37 -10.48 4.16
C ARG A 181 -13.01 -9.52 3.03
N GLU A 182 -13.50 -8.29 3.09
CA GLU A 182 -13.15 -7.24 2.11
C GLU A 182 -11.68 -6.85 2.23
N GLN A 183 -11.17 -6.60 3.44
CA GLN A 183 -9.74 -6.35 3.70
C GLN A 183 -8.86 -7.52 3.21
N LEU A 184 -9.27 -8.76 3.47
CA LEU A 184 -8.56 -9.96 3.01
C LEU A 184 -8.63 -10.15 1.48
N ALA A 185 -9.70 -9.69 0.82
CA ALA A 185 -9.79 -9.68 -0.64
C ALA A 185 -8.90 -8.59 -1.26
N ALA A 186 -8.89 -7.38 -0.68
CA ALA A 186 -8.02 -6.28 -1.09
C ALA A 186 -6.54 -6.67 -0.95
N ALA A 187 -6.12 -7.16 0.23
CA ALA A 187 -4.74 -7.61 0.46
C ALA A 187 -4.30 -8.75 -0.47
N ARG A 188 -5.22 -9.63 -0.90
CA ARG A 188 -4.94 -10.65 -1.93
C ARG A 188 -4.77 -10.05 -3.33
N SER A 189 -5.53 -9.01 -3.66
CA SER A 189 -5.38 -8.26 -4.92
C SER A 189 -4.04 -7.52 -4.96
N GLU A 190 -3.68 -6.82 -3.88
CA GLU A 190 -2.38 -6.17 -3.70
C GLU A 190 -1.22 -7.17 -3.76
N ALA A 191 -1.32 -8.31 -3.06
CA ALA A 191 -0.30 -9.34 -3.12
C ALA A 191 -0.13 -9.96 -4.53
N SER A 192 -1.22 -10.13 -5.29
CA SER A 192 -1.13 -10.69 -6.65
C SER A 192 -0.59 -9.68 -7.67
N THR A 193 -0.98 -8.40 -7.59
CA THR A 193 -0.44 -7.32 -8.43
C THR A 193 1.03 -7.01 -8.11
N ALA A 194 1.43 -7.07 -6.83
CA ALA A 194 2.84 -7.01 -6.44
C ALA A 194 3.62 -8.22 -6.96
N ALA A 195 3.04 -9.42 -6.94
CA ALA A 195 3.69 -10.63 -7.46
C ALA A 195 3.88 -10.58 -8.99
N THR A 196 2.93 -10.04 -9.75
CA THR A 196 3.12 -9.82 -11.21
C THR A 196 4.19 -8.77 -11.46
N ALA A 197 4.17 -7.62 -10.78
CA ALA A 197 5.19 -6.59 -10.92
C ALA A 197 6.61 -7.09 -10.56
N LEU A 198 6.74 -7.96 -9.56
CA LEU A 198 7.99 -8.64 -9.23
C LEU A 198 8.41 -9.70 -10.26
N CYS A 199 7.48 -10.27 -11.02
CA CYS A 199 7.78 -11.16 -12.14
C CYS A 199 8.29 -10.36 -13.35
N ASP A 200 7.58 -9.30 -13.71
CA ASP A 200 7.88 -8.44 -14.85
C ASP A 200 9.21 -7.71 -14.67
N THR A 201 9.47 -7.10 -13.50
CA THR A 201 10.77 -6.48 -13.21
C THR A 201 11.93 -7.49 -13.23
N ARG A 202 11.75 -8.72 -12.74
CA ARG A 202 12.77 -9.79 -12.86
C ARG A 202 13.03 -10.17 -14.32
N ARG A 203 11.99 -10.21 -15.14
CA ARG A 203 12.10 -10.45 -16.59
C ARG A 203 12.86 -9.32 -17.26
N ASP A 204 12.51 -8.07 -17.00
CA ASP A 204 13.18 -6.91 -17.59
C ASP A 204 14.67 -6.85 -17.19
N PHE A 205 14.99 -7.06 -15.91
CA PHE A 205 16.39 -7.18 -15.46
C PHE A 205 17.13 -8.34 -16.14
N SER A 206 16.49 -9.49 -16.39
CA SER A 206 17.14 -10.58 -17.14
C SER A 206 17.46 -10.19 -18.59
N LEU A 207 16.52 -9.51 -19.27
CA LEU A 207 16.71 -9.00 -20.64
C LEU A 207 17.76 -7.88 -20.70
N GLU A 208 17.88 -7.04 -19.68
CA GLU A 208 18.95 -6.04 -19.58
C GLU A 208 20.31 -6.68 -19.33
N LEU A 209 20.40 -7.68 -18.44
CA LEU A 209 21.64 -8.43 -18.21
C LEU A 209 22.09 -9.20 -19.46
N GLU A 210 21.17 -9.73 -20.26
CA GLU A 210 21.47 -10.35 -21.55
C GLU A 210 22.01 -9.33 -22.56
N LYS A 211 21.32 -8.20 -22.79
CA LYS A 211 21.81 -7.10 -23.65
C LYS A 211 23.20 -6.59 -23.22
N LEU A 212 23.43 -6.46 -21.91
CA LEU A 212 24.73 -6.03 -21.38
C LEU A 212 25.82 -7.06 -21.68
N ARG A 213 25.56 -8.36 -21.46
CA ARG A 213 26.49 -9.46 -21.82
C ARG A 213 26.79 -9.49 -23.31
N GLU A 214 25.78 -9.34 -24.17
CA GLU A 214 25.97 -9.26 -25.63
C GLU A 214 26.82 -8.06 -26.02
N SER A 215 26.56 -6.88 -25.45
CA SER A 215 27.33 -5.66 -25.71
C SER A 215 28.79 -5.78 -25.26
N LEU A 216 29.02 -6.46 -24.12
CA LEU A 216 30.35 -6.72 -23.58
C LEU A 216 31.10 -7.70 -24.49
N ALA A 217 30.49 -8.82 -24.87
CA ALA A 217 31.10 -9.78 -25.80
C ALA A 217 31.41 -9.16 -27.17
N GLN A 218 30.55 -8.28 -27.69
CA GLN A 218 30.83 -7.52 -28.92
C GLN A 218 32.01 -6.55 -28.75
N ASN A 219 32.14 -5.91 -27.59
CA ASN A 219 33.26 -5.01 -27.29
C ASN A 219 34.57 -5.78 -27.08
N GLU A 220 34.56 -6.93 -26.41
CA GLU A 220 35.71 -7.84 -26.32
C GLU A 220 36.17 -8.32 -27.70
N GLN A 221 35.24 -8.73 -28.57
CA GLN A 221 35.55 -9.10 -29.95
C GLN A 221 36.17 -7.94 -30.74
N ARG A 222 35.69 -6.70 -30.54
CA ARG A 222 36.27 -5.49 -31.16
C ARG A 222 37.67 -5.19 -30.62
N LEU A 223 37.91 -5.34 -29.31
CA LEU A 223 39.22 -5.17 -28.68
C LEU A 223 40.21 -6.20 -29.21
N VAL A 224 39.88 -7.49 -29.17
CA VAL A 224 40.74 -8.57 -29.71
C VAL A 224 41.00 -8.39 -31.21
N ALA A 225 40.04 -7.87 -31.98
CA ALA A 225 40.25 -7.54 -33.39
C ALA A 225 41.17 -6.32 -33.59
N ALA A 226 41.11 -5.32 -32.71
CA ALA A 226 41.99 -4.15 -32.73
C ALA A 226 43.42 -4.51 -32.30
N GLU A 227 43.59 -5.30 -31.23
CA GLU A 227 44.87 -5.84 -30.78
C GLU A 227 45.57 -6.64 -31.88
N ARG A 228 44.84 -7.53 -32.58
CA ARG A 228 45.38 -8.29 -33.71
C ARG A 228 45.82 -7.39 -34.86
N ARG A 229 45.10 -6.30 -35.16
CA ARG A 229 45.52 -5.31 -36.17
C ARG A 229 46.78 -4.58 -35.74
N ALA A 230 46.81 -4.06 -34.52
CA ALA A 230 47.98 -3.35 -33.98
C ALA A 230 49.24 -4.24 -33.93
N LEU A 231 49.10 -5.53 -33.58
CA LEU A 231 50.21 -6.49 -33.63
C LEU A 231 50.71 -6.72 -35.07
N LEU A 232 49.81 -6.89 -36.04
CA LEU A 232 50.18 -7.03 -37.45
C LEU A 232 50.81 -5.74 -38.01
N GLU A 233 50.30 -4.56 -37.64
CA GLU A 233 50.87 -3.27 -38.00
C GLU A 233 52.31 -3.15 -37.46
N ILE A 234 52.51 -3.43 -36.17
CA ILE A 234 53.84 -3.48 -35.53
C ILE A 234 54.77 -4.50 -36.20
N GLU A 235 54.27 -5.66 -36.65
CA GLU A 235 55.06 -6.63 -37.42
C GLU A 235 55.43 -6.12 -38.82
N THR A 236 54.51 -5.45 -39.52
CA THR A 236 54.82 -4.84 -40.82
C THR A 236 55.84 -3.71 -40.68
N GLU A 237 55.73 -2.85 -39.67
CA GLU A 237 56.70 -1.79 -39.35
C GLU A 237 58.07 -2.36 -38.95
N ARG A 238 58.11 -3.41 -38.12
CA ARG A 238 59.35 -4.11 -37.81
C ARG A 238 59.98 -4.71 -39.06
N SER A 239 59.17 -5.26 -39.98
CA SER A 239 59.67 -5.82 -41.24
C SER A 239 60.21 -4.75 -42.20
N SER A 240 59.54 -3.60 -42.31
CA SER A 240 59.97 -2.49 -43.18
C SER A 240 61.19 -1.79 -42.60
N ALA A 241 61.24 -1.54 -41.29
CA ALA A 241 62.41 -1.03 -40.61
C ALA A 241 63.61 -1.99 -40.70
N SER A 242 63.38 -3.32 -40.67
CA SER A 242 64.43 -4.33 -40.88
C SER A 242 64.98 -4.29 -42.32
N ARG A 243 64.11 -4.19 -43.34
CA ARG A 243 64.51 -4.02 -44.75
C ARG A 243 65.31 -2.74 -44.96
N ALA A 244 64.80 -1.60 -44.47
CA ALA A 244 65.47 -0.31 -44.57
C ALA A 244 66.84 -0.30 -43.86
N ARG A 245 66.97 -0.98 -42.70
CA ARG A 245 68.27 -1.18 -42.02
C ARG A 245 69.23 -2.03 -42.87
N ALA A 246 68.76 -3.11 -43.48
CA ALA A 246 69.58 -3.96 -44.34
C ALA A 246 70.00 -3.25 -45.64
N GLU A 247 69.13 -2.41 -46.21
CA GLU A 247 69.44 -1.56 -47.38
C GLU A 247 70.46 -0.46 -47.01
N LEU A 248 70.30 0.20 -45.86
CA LEU A 248 71.26 1.17 -45.35
C LEU A 248 72.62 0.54 -45.00
N GLN A 249 72.63 -0.71 -44.48
CA GLN A 249 73.87 -1.47 -44.30
C GLN A 249 74.55 -1.76 -45.64
N ARG A 250 73.81 -2.27 -46.64
CA ARG A 250 74.34 -2.50 -48.00
C ARG A 250 74.88 -1.22 -48.64
N ALA A 251 74.20 -0.08 -48.45
CA ALA A 251 74.66 1.21 -48.94
C ALA A 251 75.96 1.65 -48.25
N ASN A 252 76.04 1.53 -46.92
CA ASN A 252 77.26 1.84 -46.16
C ASN A 252 78.44 0.93 -46.54
N ASP A 253 78.20 -0.37 -46.74
CA ASP A 253 79.25 -1.31 -47.13
C ASP A 253 79.66 -1.14 -48.60
N HIS A 254 78.76 -0.69 -49.48
CA HIS A 254 79.11 -0.24 -50.82
C HIS A 254 79.95 1.05 -50.80
N ILE A 255 79.57 2.04 -49.97
CA ILE A 255 80.35 3.28 -49.77
C ILE A 255 81.75 2.94 -49.25
N ARG A 256 81.89 2.09 -48.22
CA ARG A 256 83.19 1.59 -47.73
C ARG A 256 83.98 0.85 -48.80
N GLY A 257 83.29 0.09 -49.67
CA GLY A 257 83.90 -0.54 -50.84
C GLY A 257 84.50 0.47 -51.82
N LEU A 258 83.76 1.54 -52.13
CA LEU A 258 84.23 2.65 -52.96
C LEU A 258 85.35 3.45 -52.26
N GLU A 259 85.22 3.75 -50.97
CA GLU A 259 86.26 4.43 -50.19
C GLU A 259 87.57 3.64 -50.17
N THR A 260 87.52 2.32 -49.94
CA THR A 260 88.73 1.48 -49.98
C THR A 260 89.27 1.26 -51.39
N ALA A 261 88.44 1.33 -52.43
CA ALA A 261 88.90 1.38 -53.82
C ALA A 261 89.62 2.71 -54.10
N HIS A 262 88.99 3.86 -53.80
CA HIS A 262 89.58 5.19 -53.98
C HIS A 262 90.81 5.44 -53.10
N GLN A 263 90.92 4.81 -51.93
CA GLN A 263 92.15 4.79 -51.13
C GLN A 263 93.27 4.05 -51.88
N LYS A 264 93.01 2.82 -52.37
CA LYS A 264 93.98 2.06 -53.18
C LYS A 264 94.38 2.81 -54.45
N GLU A 265 93.43 3.40 -55.18
CA GLU A 265 93.70 4.22 -56.36
C GLU A 265 94.57 5.43 -56.02
N ARG A 266 94.28 6.13 -54.92
CA ARG A 266 95.11 7.25 -54.43
C ARG A 266 96.50 6.82 -54.01
N ASP A 267 96.65 5.63 -53.44
CA ASP A 267 97.94 5.10 -53.03
C ASP A 267 98.76 4.60 -54.23
N THR A 268 98.15 3.93 -55.23
CA THR A 268 98.85 3.61 -56.48
C THR A 268 99.23 4.86 -57.25
N LEU A 269 98.37 5.89 -57.31
CA LEU A 269 98.71 7.18 -57.93
C LEU A 269 99.80 7.94 -57.15
N ARG A 270 99.86 7.78 -55.82
CA ARG A 270 100.93 8.32 -54.97
C ARG A 270 102.26 7.62 -55.22
N ASP A 271 102.24 6.30 -55.38
CA ASP A 271 103.42 5.48 -55.66
C ASP A 271 103.92 5.70 -57.09
N ASP A 272 103.04 5.82 -58.08
CA ASP A 272 103.38 6.24 -59.45
C ASP A 272 103.96 7.66 -59.48
N LEU A 273 103.42 8.58 -58.68
CA LEU A 273 103.93 9.94 -58.53
C LEU A 273 105.30 9.97 -57.81
N ALA A 274 105.54 9.07 -56.86
CA ALA A 274 106.86 8.87 -56.27
C ALA A 274 107.85 8.25 -57.29
N GLY A 275 107.43 7.21 -58.02
CA GLY A 275 108.21 6.52 -59.04
C GLY A 275 108.50 7.37 -60.29
N THR A 276 107.66 8.35 -60.61
CA THR A 276 107.96 9.37 -61.63
C THR A 276 108.88 10.46 -61.08
N LYS A 277 108.72 10.89 -59.82
CA LYS A 277 109.68 11.80 -59.16
C LYS A 277 111.09 11.21 -59.04
N THR A 278 111.24 9.94 -58.66
CA THR A 278 112.57 9.29 -58.59
C THR A 278 113.17 9.09 -59.97
N ARG A 279 112.38 8.74 -60.99
CA ARG A 279 112.84 8.72 -62.40
C ARG A 279 113.27 10.12 -62.87
N LEU A 280 112.50 11.17 -62.56
CA LEU A 280 112.84 12.56 -62.89
C LEU A 280 114.12 13.00 -62.19
N ALA A 281 114.27 12.71 -60.90
CA ALA A 281 115.49 12.98 -60.14
C ALA A 281 116.69 12.24 -60.75
N ALA A 282 116.56 10.94 -61.06
CA ALA A 282 117.62 10.16 -61.69
C ALA A 282 117.94 10.60 -63.14
N SER A 283 116.98 11.17 -63.88
CA SER A 283 117.29 11.85 -65.14
C SER A 283 117.96 13.21 -64.92
N SER A 284 117.61 13.93 -63.84
CA SER A 284 118.22 15.21 -63.49
C SER A 284 119.66 15.04 -63.01
N THR A 285 119.97 14.00 -62.23
CA THR A 285 121.37 13.70 -61.86
C THR A 285 122.17 13.27 -63.08
N ARG A 286 121.62 12.44 -63.97
CA ARG A 286 122.26 12.13 -65.27
C ARG A 286 122.49 13.37 -66.12
N CYS A 287 121.57 14.35 -66.12
CA CYS A 287 121.80 15.62 -66.80
C CYS A 287 122.94 16.40 -66.15
N SER A 288 123.00 16.52 -64.81
CA SER A 288 124.13 17.19 -64.16
C SER A 288 125.46 16.43 -64.31
N GLU A 289 125.45 15.10 -64.28
CA GLU A 289 126.61 14.23 -64.55
C GLU A 289 127.11 14.42 -65.99
N LEU A 290 126.19 14.58 -66.96
CA LEU A 290 126.53 14.90 -68.34
C LEU A 290 126.98 16.35 -68.53
N GLU A 291 126.43 17.32 -67.79
CA GLU A 291 126.87 18.72 -67.81
C GLU A 291 128.26 18.88 -67.18
N GLU A 292 128.55 18.20 -66.07
CA GLU A 292 129.90 18.13 -65.48
C GLU A 292 130.86 17.37 -66.39
N GLY A 293 130.42 16.26 -66.99
CA GLY A 293 131.18 15.52 -67.99
C GLY A 293 131.51 16.37 -69.23
N LEU A 294 130.57 17.19 -69.70
CA LEU A 294 130.80 18.15 -70.79
C LEU A 294 131.79 19.24 -70.37
N ARG A 295 131.61 19.88 -69.20
CA ARG A 295 132.57 20.87 -68.68
C ARG A 295 134.00 20.33 -68.61
N LEU A 296 134.18 19.10 -68.11
CA LEU A 296 135.48 18.44 -68.06
C LEU A 296 136.06 18.17 -69.46
N ARG A 297 135.22 17.86 -70.46
CA ARG A 297 135.67 17.70 -71.85
C ARG A 297 135.96 19.03 -72.54
N ASP A 298 135.24 20.09 -72.23
CA ASP A 298 135.53 21.44 -72.69
C ASP A 298 136.86 21.94 -72.10
N GLU A 299 137.13 21.71 -70.81
CA GLU A 299 138.44 21.99 -70.21
C GLU A 299 139.58 21.16 -70.83
N GLU A 300 139.35 19.87 -71.14
CA GLU A 300 140.32 19.05 -71.88
C GLU A 300 140.57 19.59 -73.30
N LEU A 301 139.51 20.04 -73.99
CA LEU A 301 139.61 20.63 -75.33
C LEU A 301 140.36 21.96 -75.30
N ASP A 302 140.14 22.82 -74.30
CA ASP A 302 140.91 24.05 -74.13
C ASP A 302 142.40 23.77 -73.84
N ARG A 303 142.71 22.75 -73.01
CA ARG A 303 144.09 22.26 -72.80
C ARG A 303 144.70 21.70 -74.09
N ALA A 304 143.92 20.98 -74.89
CA ALA A 304 144.36 20.45 -76.18
C ALA A 304 144.57 21.56 -77.22
N LEU A 305 143.73 22.59 -77.25
CA LEU A 305 143.87 23.76 -78.11
C LEU A 305 145.10 24.59 -77.72
N ALA A 306 145.36 24.80 -76.43
CA ALA A 306 146.56 25.48 -75.95
C ALA A 306 147.84 24.76 -76.40
N THR A 307 147.92 23.43 -76.21
CA THR A 307 149.06 22.62 -76.67
C THR A 307 149.18 22.58 -78.20
N ALA A 308 148.07 22.56 -78.93
CA ALA A 308 148.07 22.66 -80.39
C ALA A 308 148.59 24.02 -80.91
N VAL A 309 148.26 25.13 -80.23
CA VAL A 309 148.78 26.46 -80.57
C VAL A 309 150.30 26.54 -80.37
N ASP A 310 150.84 25.99 -79.27
CA ASP A 310 152.29 25.98 -79.04
C ASP A 310 153.05 25.02 -79.97
N LEU A 311 152.43 23.90 -80.38
CA LEU A 311 152.97 23.06 -81.46
C LEU A 311 152.97 23.78 -82.82
N ARG A 312 151.95 24.59 -83.10
CA ARG A 312 151.87 25.40 -84.33
C ARG A 312 152.98 26.46 -84.40
N ARG A 313 153.21 27.18 -83.30
CA ARG A 313 154.33 28.13 -83.13
C ARG A 313 155.70 27.47 -83.34
N ARG A 314 155.87 26.22 -82.88
CA ARG A 314 157.12 25.46 -83.10
C ARG A 314 157.33 25.05 -84.57
N LEU A 315 156.27 24.77 -85.31
CA LEU A 315 156.36 24.46 -86.75
C LEU A 315 156.67 25.70 -87.59
N GLU A 316 156.07 26.86 -87.26
CA GLU A 316 156.34 28.14 -87.93
C GLU A 316 157.80 28.60 -87.75
N PHE A 317 158.44 28.29 -86.61
CA PHE A 317 159.87 28.55 -86.40
C PHE A 317 160.80 27.63 -87.22
N LEU A 318 160.31 26.47 -87.67
CA LEU A 318 161.10 25.48 -88.42
C LEU A 318 160.98 25.65 -89.95
N SER A 319 159.83 26.09 -90.47
CA SER A 319 159.67 26.31 -91.92
C SER A 319 160.57 27.42 -92.47
N VAL A 320 160.82 28.48 -91.69
CA VAL A 320 161.65 29.64 -92.08
C VAL A 320 163.12 29.29 -92.35
N LYS A 321 163.59 28.08 -92.02
CA LYS A 321 165.00 27.67 -92.14
C LYS A 321 165.39 26.85 -93.38
N LEU A 322 164.49 26.57 -94.32
CA LEU A 322 164.74 25.62 -95.42
C LEU A 322 164.61 26.16 -96.86
N ASP A 323 164.20 27.42 -97.08
CA ASP A 323 163.88 27.96 -98.41
C ASP A 323 165.07 28.62 -99.16
N THR A 324 166.20 27.93 -99.34
CA THR A 324 167.33 28.37 -100.18
C THR A 324 167.96 27.23 -101.01
N GLY A 325 167.21 26.63 -101.95
CA GLY A 325 167.62 25.37 -102.62
C GLY A 325 167.44 25.17 -104.15
N ARG A 326 166.58 25.93 -104.85
CA ARG A 326 166.43 26.00 -106.35
C ARG A 326 166.09 24.70 -107.14
N ALA A 327 164.87 24.64 -107.71
CA ALA A 327 164.58 24.09 -109.06
C ALA A 327 163.16 24.53 -109.56
N PRO A 328 162.97 25.07 -110.80
CA PRO A 328 161.66 25.58 -111.23
C PRO A 328 161.13 25.14 -112.64
N THR A 329 159.91 25.61 -112.96
CA THR A 329 159.26 25.78 -114.30
C THR A 329 158.93 24.59 -115.21
N HIS A 330 157.63 24.44 -115.59
CA HIS A 330 157.09 24.64 -116.96
C HIS A 330 155.52 24.57 -116.97
N PRO A 331 154.78 25.00 -118.05
CA PRO A 331 153.43 25.60 -117.90
C PRO A 331 152.34 25.12 -118.90
N THR A 332 151.25 25.91 -119.04
CA THR A 332 150.12 25.82 -120.03
C THR A 332 149.00 24.81 -119.69
N THR A 333 147.71 24.88 -120.12
CA THR A 333 146.91 25.82 -120.97
C THR A 333 145.46 25.96 -120.43
N LYS A 334 144.59 26.79 -121.04
CA LYS A 334 143.18 27.09 -120.65
C LYS A 334 142.12 26.12 -121.25
N ALA A 335 141.04 25.79 -120.53
CA ALA A 335 139.71 25.38 -121.06
C ALA A 335 138.56 25.51 -120.02
N PRO A 336 137.24 25.58 -120.38
CA PRO A 336 136.17 26.05 -119.45
C PRO A 336 134.80 25.30 -119.38
N ARG A 337 134.09 25.44 -118.22
CA ARG A 337 132.61 25.24 -117.99
C ARG A 337 132.07 23.78 -118.17
N ARG A 338 130.88 23.32 -117.69
CA ARG A 338 129.62 23.94 -117.17
C ARG A 338 128.68 22.93 -116.43
N ARG A 339 127.97 23.36 -115.34
CA ARG A 339 126.61 22.88 -114.84
C ARG A 339 126.42 21.39 -114.44
N ASN A 340 125.39 20.91 -113.71
CA ASN A 340 124.11 21.40 -113.10
C ASN A 340 123.97 20.86 -111.63
N ARG A 341 123.24 21.45 -110.65
CA ARG A 341 121.75 21.53 -110.39
C ARG A 341 121.07 20.13 -110.23
N ALA A 342 120.19 19.82 -109.26
CA ALA A 342 119.48 20.56 -108.18
C ALA A 342 119.35 19.65 -106.88
N ALA A 343 118.41 19.66 -105.90
CA ALA A 343 117.09 20.29 -105.66
C ALA A 343 116.68 20.31 -104.13
N ARG A 344 115.38 20.53 -103.82
CA ARG A 344 114.58 20.48 -102.56
C ARG A 344 113.06 20.25 -102.98
N PRO A 345 111.96 20.19 -102.16
CA PRO A 345 111.71 20.72 -100.80
C PRO A 345 110.71 19.92 -99.87
N PHE A 346 110.10 20.64 -98.90
CA PHE A 346 109.03 20.34 -97.91
C PHE A 346 107.66 19.84 -98.44
N ILE A 347 106.79 19.32 -97.53
CA ILE A 347 105.43 19.86 -97.17
C ILE A 347 104.76 19.09 -96.00
N LEU A 348 103.78 19.70 -95.30
CA LEU A 348 102.94 19.08 -94.23
C LEU A 348 101.53 18.71 -94.74
N SER A 349 100.81 17.79 -94.07
CA SER A 349 99.32 17.80 -94.04
C SER A 349 98.70 16.94 -92.91
N THR A 350 97.40 17.16 -92.61
CA THR A 350 96.60 16.53 -91.54
C THR A 350 95.26 15.96 -92.04
N LYS A 351 94.78 14.87 -91.40
CA LYS A 351 93.37 14.39 -91.25
C LYS A 351 93.42 13.02 -90.50
N PHE A 352 92.61 12.60 -89.52
CA PHE A 352 91.32 12.98 -88.88
C PHE A 352 90.10 12.08 -89.24
N SER A 353 89.41 11.58 -88.20
CA SER A 353 88.12 10.85 -88.11
C SER A 353 88.00 9.32 -88.34
N MET A 354 87.34 8.68 -87.35
CA MET A 354 86.42 7.49 -87.34
C MET A 354 86.76 6.22 -88.16
N MET A 355 86.69 5.00 -87.61
CA MET A 355 85.46 4.37 -87.08
C MET A 355 85.71 3.39 -85.90
N SER A 356 84.67 2.66 -85.47
CA SER A 356 84.52 2.02 -84.16
C SER A 356 84.41 0.48 -84.18
N LEU A 357 84.31 -0.11 -82.98
CA LEU A 357 83.83 -1.48 -82.65
C LEU A 357 84.71 -2.69 -83.00
N GLN A 358 85.18 -3.39 -81.97
CA GLN A 358 84.51 -4.64 -81.59
C GLN A 358 84.75 -5.08 -80.13
N ARG A 359 83.81 -5.90 -79.61
CA ARG A 359 83.70 -6.35 -78.21
C ARG A 359 84.75 -7.40 -77.80
N LYS A 360 85.24 -7.31 -76.55
CA LYS A 360 85.48 -8.41 -75.58
C LYS A 360 85.99 -7.78 -74.26
N ARG A 361 85.65 -8.30 -73.08
CA ARG A 361 84.71 -9.39 -72.74
C ARG A 361 84.05 -9.11 -71.40
#